data_AF-A0A093IR10-F1
#
_entry.id   AF-A0A093IR10-F1
#
_cell.length_a   1.000
_cell.length_b   1.000
_cell.length_c   1.000
_cell.angle_alpha   90.00
_cell.angle_beta   90.00
_cell.angle_gamma   90.00
#
_symmetry.space_group_name_H-M   'P 1'
#
loop_
_entity.id
_entity.type
_entity.pdbx_description
1 polymer ?
#
loop_
_entity_poly.entity_id
_entity_poly.type
_entity_poly.pdbx_seq_one_letter_code
_entity_poly.pdbx_strand_id
1 'polypeptide(L)'
;RRKLQLSPEQCSNFYADQYGKVFFPNLTAYMSSGPLVAMVLARYCAVSYWKELLGPSNSTKARRTHPHSLRAIYGTDDLRNALHGSLSLSSAEREIRFMFPEVILEPILAGQRARDYLNVHVKPTLLAGLTALCKEKPADPMTWLADWLIEHNPNKPRLQHQFTEEE
;
A
#
# COMPACT_ATOMS: atom_id res chain seq x y z
N ARG A 1 12.26 -0.92 -8.28
CA ARG A 1 11.63 -2.09 -8.95
C ARG A 1 11.67 -3.28 -8.00
N ARG A 2 10.62 -4.11 -7.94
CA ARG A 2 10.58 -5.37 -7.17
C ARG A 2 9.97 -6.49 -8.01
N LYS A 3 10.40 -7.73 -7.78
CA LYS A 3 9.67 -8.94 -8.19
C LYS A 3 8.93 -9.46 -6.98
N LEU A 4 7.66 -9.83 -7.14
CA LEU A 4 6.83 -10.31 -6.05
C LEU A 4 5.72 -11.22 -6.58
N GLN A 5 5.15 -12.04 -5.71
CA GLN A 5 3.95 -12.83 -5.98
C GLN A 5 2.94 -12.50 -4.90
N LEU A 6 1.75 -12.05 -5.31
CA LEU A 6 0.71 -11.66 -4.38
C LEU A 6 -0.17 -12.86 -4.03
N SER A 7 -0.60 -12.94 -2.77
CA SER A 7 -1.67 -13.86 -2.39
C SER A 7 -3.04 -13.36 -2.93
N PRO A 8 -4.05 -14.23 -3.04
CA PRO A 8 -5.40 -13.81 -3.39
C PRO A 8 -5.95 -12.70 -2.50
N GLU A 9 -5.67 -12.74 -1.19
CA GLU A 9 -6.07 -11.72 -0.22
C GLU A 9 -5.37 -10.38 -0.48
N GLN A 10 -4.07 -10.41 -0.78
CA GLN A 10 -3.32 -9.21 -1.15
C GLN A 10 -3.85 -8.60 -2.46
N CYS A 11 -4.18 -9.43 -3.46
CA CYS A 11 -4.82 -8.97 -4.68
C CYS A 11 -6.20 -8.35 -4.42
N SER A 12 -7.01 -8.97 -3.57
CA SER A 12 -8.32 -8.44 -3.16
C SER A 12 -8.18 -7.07 -2.50
N ASN A 13 -7.23 -6.92 -1.57
CA ASN A 13 -6.94 -5.66 -0.90
C ASN A 13 -6.44 -4.59 -1.89
N PHE A 14 -5.56 -4.96 -2.82
CA PHE A 14 -5.05 -4.04 -3.84
C PHE A 14 -6.16 -3.52 -4.77
N TYR A 15 -7.13 -4.38 -5.12
CA TYR A 15 -8.26 -4.06 -5.98
C TYR A 15 -9.55 -3.74 -5.23
N ALA A 16 -9.48 -3.32 -3.95
CA ALA A 16 -10.67 -3.10 -3.13
C ALA A 16 -11.72 -2.15 -3.78
N ASP A 17 -11.28 -1.15 -4.55
CA ASP A 17 -12.16 -0.23 -5.30
C ASP A 17 -13.01 -0.94 -6.40
N GLN A 18 -12.67 -2.19 -6.74
CA GLN A 18 -13.38 -3.03 -7.70
C GLN A 18 -14.28 -4.08 -7.04
N TYR A 19 -14.36 -4.09 -5.71
CA TYR A 19 -15.21 -5.02 -4.98
C TYR A 19 -16.69 -4.90 -5.42
N GLY A 20 -17.38 -6.03 -5.50
CA GLY A 20 -18.77 -6.11 -5.95
C GLY A 20 -18.96 -6.12 -7.49
N LYS A 21 -17.90 -5.89 -8.28
CA LYS A 21 -17.98 -6.04 -9.74
C LYS A 21 -17.92 -7.51 -10.14
N VAL A 22 -18.70 -7.89 -11.17
CA VAL A 22 -18.80 -9.28 -11.65
C VAL A 22 -17.44 -9.90 -12.00
N PHE A 23 -16.51 -9.10 -12.52
CA PHE A 23 -15.17 -9.56 -12.90
C PHE A 23 -14.16 -9.61 -11.73
N PHE A 24 -14.51 -9.12 -10.55
CA PHE A 24 -13.58 -8.99 -9.42
C PHE A 24 -12.95 -10.32 -8.97
N PRO A 25 -13.70 -11.43 -8.81
CA PRO A 25 -13.10 -12.72 -8.42
C PRO A 25 -12.09 -13.24 -9.46
N ASN A 26 -12.38 -13.05 -10.75
CA ASN A 26 -11.46 -13.47 -11.82
C ASN A 26 -10.22 -12.57 -11.87
N LEU A 27 -10.36 -11.28 -11.55
CA LEU A 27 -9.24 -10.35 -11.43
C LEU A 27 -8.29 -10.76 -10.31
N THR A 28 -8.80 -11.04 -9.12
CA THR A 28 -7.97 -11.43 -7.97
C THR A 28 -7.30 -12.79 -8.19
N ALA A 29 -8.03 -13.76 -8.75
CA ALA A 29 -7.49 -15.07 -9.09
C ALA A 29 -6.36 -14.97 -10.14
N TYR A 30 -6.56 -14.17 -11.19
CA TYR A 30 -5.53 -14.00 -12.23
C TYR A 30 -4.28 -13.30 -11.67
N MET A 31 -4.45 -12.22 -10.91
CA MET A 31 -3.33 -11.43 -10.38
C MET A 31 -2.51 -12.16 -9.31
N SER A 32 -3.08 -13.18 -8.67
CA SER A 32 -2.38 -14.06 -7.70
C SER A 32 -1.82 -15.34 -8.33
N SER A 33 -2.13 -15.62 -9.61
CA SER A 33 -1.75 -16.87 -10.28
C SER A 33 -0.24 -17.03 -10.56
N GLY A 34 0.55 -15.97 -10.41
CA GLY A 34 1.98 -16.01 -10.70
C GLY A 34 2.74 -14.75 -10.26
N PRO A 35 4.06 -14.72 -10.50
CA PRO A 35 4.90 -13.58 -10.14
C PRO A 35 4.66 -12.38 -11.05
N LEU A 36 4.80 -11.18 -10.48
CA LEU A 36 4.73 -9.91 -11.18
C LEU A 36 5.96 -9.03 -10.89
N VAL A 37 6.11 -7.98 -11.71
CA VAL A 37 7.13 -6.94 -11.50
C VAL A 37 6.45 -5.63 -11.14
N ALA A 38 6.69 -5.13 -9.93
CA ALA A 38 6.24 -3.81 -9.50
C ALA A 38 7.33 -2.76 -9.78
N MET A 39 6.91 -1.61 -10.31
CA MET A 39 7.79 -0.48 -10.64
C MET A 39 7.15 0.83 -10.20
N VAL A 40 7.99 1.76 -9.74
CA VAL A 40 7.63 3.17 -9.55
C VAL A 40 8.32 3.95 -10.66
N LEU A 41 7.55 4.68 -11.45
CA LEU A 41 8.05 5.47 -12.58
C LEU A 41 7.99 6.95 -12.20
N ALA A 42 9.08 7.68 -12.45
CA ALA A 42 9.18 9.11 -12.14
C ALA A 42 9.29 9.92 -13.43
N ARG A 43 8.42 10.92 -13.56
CA ARG A 43 8.34 11.83 -14.71
C ARG A 43 7.37 12.97 -14.40
N TYR A 44 7.57 14.14 -15.02
CA TYR A 44 6.53 15.18 -15.05
C TYR A 44 5.26 14.67 -15.75
N CYS A 45 4.13 14.70 -15.06
CA CYS A 45 2.87 14.07 -15.51
C CYS A 45 2.98 12.54 -15.72
N ALA A 46 3.75 11.84 -14.86
CA ALA A 46 3.98 10.39 -14.98
C ALA A 46 2.70 9.55 -15.12
N VAL A 47 1.66 9.84 -14.34
CA VAL A 47 0.41 9.05 -14.34
C VAL A 47 -0.30 9.15 -15.70
N SER A 48 -0.50 10.36 -16.23
CA SER A 48 -1.17 10.53 -17.52
C SER A 48 -0.33 9.98 -18.67
N TYR A 49 0.98 10.25 -18.66
CA TYR A 49 1.88 9.77 -19.70
C TYR A 49 1.98 8.24 -19.72
N TRP A 50 2.02 7.60 -18.55
CA TRP A 50 2.01 6.14 -18.48
C TRP A 50 0.72 5.55 -19.02
N LYS A 51 -0.44 6.15 -18.68
CA LYS A 51 -1.74 5.70 -19.21
C LYS A 51 -1.83 5.83 -20.74
N GLU A 52 -1.24 6.88 -21.30
CA GLU A 52 -1.15 7.06 -22.76
C GLU A 52 -0.32 5.94 -23.39
N LEU A 53 0.86 5.63 -22.84
CA LEU A 53 1.71 4.52 -23.31
C LEU A 53 1.01 3.16 -23.20
N LEU A 54 0.25 2.92 -22.13
CA LEU A 54 -0.53 1.70 -21.96
C LEU A 54 -1.60 1.56 -23.06
N GLY A 55 -2.32 2.64 -23.34
CA GLY A 55 -3.52 2.62 -24.15
C GLY A 55 -4.73 1.99 -23.44
N PRO A 56 -5.84 1.76 -24.18
CA PRO A 56 -7.09 1.24 -23.63
C PRO A 56 -6.91 -0.08 -22.87
N SER A 57 -7.65 -0.27 -21.76
CA SER A 57 -7.56 -1.50 -20.95
C SER A 57 -7.97 -2.78 -21.69
N ASN A 58 -8.91 -2.66 -22.64
CA ASN A 58 -9.29 -3.76 -23.53
C ASN A 58 -8.27 -3.85 -24.68
N SER A 59 -7.51 -4.94 -24.71
CA SER A 59 -6.40 -5.13 -25.66
C SER A 59 -6.86 -5.16 -27.13
N THR A 60 -8.08 -5.66 -27.39
CA THR A 60 -8.68 -5.64 -28.74
C THR A 60 -9.02 -4.22 -29.18
N LYS A 61 -9.55 -3.38 -28.29
CA LYS A 61 -9.77 -1.96 -28.55
C LYS A 61 -8.44 -1.22 -28.72
N ALA A 62 -7.43 -1.55 -27.92
CA ALA A 62 -6.09 -0.97 -28.04
C ALA A 62 -5.50 -1.24 -29.43
N ARG A 63 -5.53 -2.48 -29.92
CA ARG A 63 -5.07 -2.82 -31.28
C ARG A 63 -5.72 -2.00 -32.39
N ARG A 64 -7.02 -1.68 -32.26
CA ARG A 64 -7.76 -0.91 -33.27
C ARG A 64 -7.50 0.58 -33.22
N THR A 65 -7.29 1.14 -32.03
CA THR A 65 -7.28 2.60 -31.81
C THR A 65 -5.89 3.16 -31.51
N HIS A 66 -5.03 2.37 -30.87
CA HIS A 66 -3.68 2.72 -30.45
C HIS A 66 -2.75 1.53 -30.73
N PRO A 67 -2.53 1.16 -32.01
CA PRO A 67 -1.85 -0.09 -32.39
C PRO A 67 -0.41 -0.21 -31.85
N HIS A 68 0.22 0.91 -31.52
CA HIS A 68 1.56 0.98 -30.94
C HIS A 68 1.59 1.04 -29.41
N SER A 69 0.42 1.01 -28.74
CA SER A 69 0.37 1.02 -27.28
C SER A 69 0.84 -0.31 -26.71
N LEU A 70 1.32 -0.30 -25.46
CA LEU A 70 1.86 -1.50 -24.84
C LEU A 70 0.80 -2.60 -24.69
N ARG A 71 -0.46 -2.25 -24.40
CA ARG A 71 -1.55 -3.23 -24.34
C ARG A 71 -1.95 -3.78 -25.71
N ALA A 72 -1.76 -3.02 -26.79
CA ALA A 72 -1.98 -3.52 -28.13
C ALA A 72 -0.94 -4.59 -28.53
N ILE A 73 0.33 -4.36 -28.15
CA ILE A 73 1.47 -5.21 -28.49
C ILE A 73 1.53 -6.47 -27.60
N TYR A 74 1.34 -6.32 -26.29
CA TYR A 74 1.57 -7.39 -25.32
C TYR A 74 0.30 -7.99 -24.69
N GLY A 75 -0.85 -7.30 -24.80
CA GLY A 75 -2.11 -7.74 -24.21
C GLY A 75 -2.89 -8.70 -25.11
N THR A 76 -3.50 -9.72 -24.53
CA THR A 76 -4.31 -10.69 -25.26
C THR A 76 -5.80 -10.37 -25.19
N ASP A 77 -6.29 -10.11 -23.98
CA ASP A 77 -7.71 -9.85 -23.68
C ASP A 77 -7.86 -8.70 -22.65
N ASP A 78 -9.05 -8.55 -22.06
CA ASP A 78 -9.38 -7.47 -21.12
C ASP A 78 -8.78 -7.68 -19.74
N LEU A 79 -8.69 -8.94 -19.31
CA LEU A 79 -8.10 -9.34 -18.03
C LEU A 79 -6.58 -9.49 -18.18
N ARG A 80 -6.12 -10.11 -19.27
CA ARG A 80 -4.73 -10.38 -19.61
C ARG A 80 -4.18 -9.28 -20.53
N ASN A 81 -4.20 -8.05 -20.04
CA ASN A 81 -3.71 -6.88 -20.79
C ASN A 81 -2.24 -6.53 -20.49
N ALA A 82 -1.49 -7.47 -19.87
CA ALA A 82 -0.06 -7.40 -19.53
C ALA A 82 0.38 -6.33 -18.51
N LEU A 83 -0.31 -5.20 -18.39
CA LEU A 83 0.19 -4.03 -17.67
C LEU A 83 -0.90 -3.29 -16.88
N HIS A 84 -0.57 -2.97 -15.63
CA HIS A 84 -1.33 -2.11 -14.72
C HIS A 84 -0.75 -0.69 -14.67
N GLY A 85 -1.60 0.28 -14.37
CA GLY A 85 -1.20 1.66 -14.11
C GLY A 85 -2.24 2.38 -13.27
N SER A 86 -1.77 3.17 -12.31
CA SER A 86 -2.63 3.94 -11.41
C SER A 86 -3.50 4.94 -12.19
N LEU A 87 -4.73 5.17 -11.73
CA LEU A 87 -5.70 6.01 -12.44
C LEU A 87 -5.54 7.50 -12.17
N SER A 88 -5.05 7.84 -10.98
CA SER A 88 -4.86 9.19 -10.41
C SER A 88 -3.63 9.24 -9.49
N LEU A 89 -3.21 10.44 -9.08
CA LEU A 89 -2.13 10.63 -8.11
C LEU A 89 -2.44 9.96 -6.76
N SER A 90 -3.69 10.08 -6.28
CA SER A 90 -4.14 9.45 -5.03
C SER A 90 -4.05 7.92 -5.11
N SER A 91 -4.47 7.31 -6.22
CA SER A 91 -4.29 5.87 -6.42
C SER A 91 -2.82 5.48 -6.53
N ALA A 92 -1.99 6.31 -7.18
CA ALA A 92 -0.56 6.04 -7.29
C ALA A 92 0.11 6.04 -5.91
N GLU A 93 -0.16 7.03 -5.07
CA GLU A 93 0.34 7.11 -3.69
C GLU A 93 -0.04 5.86 -2.87
N ARG A 94 -1.31 5.45 -2.92
CA ARG A 94 -1.81 4.24 -2.24
C ARG A 94 -1.14 2.97 -2.77
N GLU A 95 -1.09 2.79 -4.08
CA GLU A 95 -0.53 1.61 -4.73
C GLU A 95 0.99 1.52 -4.52
N ILE A 96 1.70 2.65 -4.51
CA ILE A 96 3.13 2.73 -4.21
C ILE A 96 3.38 2.32 -2.75
N ARG A 97 2.62 2.86 -1.78
CA ARG A 97 2.74 2.43 -0.37
C ARG A 97 2.45 0.94 -0.18
N PHE A 98 1.45 0.41 -0.90
CA PHE A 98 1.12 -1.02 -0.85
C PHE A 98 2.29 -1.89 -1.36
N MET A 99 2.87 -1.54 -2.51
CA MET A 99 3.93 -2.34 -3.16
C MET A 99 5.33 -2.07 -2.60
N PHE A 100 5.55 -0.92 -1.97
CA PHE A 100 6.82 -0.46 -1.43
C PHE A 100 6.60 0.23 -0.07
N PRO A 101 6.34 -0.52 1.02
CA PRO A 101 6.00 0.05 2.33
C PRO A 101 7.05 1.02 2.89
N GLU A 102 8.33 0.75 2.60
CA GLU A 102 9.47 1.56 3.07
C GLU A 102 9.77 2.78 2.19
N VAL A 103 8.95 3.07 1.17
CA VAL A 103 9.21 4.20 0.28
C VAL A 103 8.77 5.52 0.91
N ILE A 104 9.66 6.50 0.85
CA ILE A 104 9.32 7.88 1.21
C ILE A 104 8.70 8.55 -0.01
N LEU A 105 7.46 8.98 0.12
CA LEU A 105 6.75 9.73 -0.92
C LEU A 105 6.92 11.23 -0.67
N GLU A 106 7.39 11.95 -1.69
CA GLU A 106 7.49 13.40 -1.67
C GLU A 106 6.23 14.06 -2.26
N PRO A 107 5.86 15.26 -1.77
CA PRO A 107 6.49 15.99 -0.66
C PRO A 107 6.14 15.36 0.69
N ILE A 108 7.10 15.38 1.62
CA ILE A 108 6.88 14.96 3.01
C ILE A 108 5.74 15.82 3.58
N LEU A 109 4.82 15.18 4.33
CA LEU A 109 3.75 15.87 5.04
C LEU A 109 4.32 17.04 5.86
N ALA A 110 3.89 18.25 5.54
CA ALA A 110 4.32 19.47 6.21
C ALA A 110 3.12 20.35 6.59
N GLY A 111 3.36 21.32 7.47
CA GLY A 111 2.36 22.28 7.91
C GLY A 111 1.15 21.61 8.59
N GLN A 112 -0.07 21.99 8.18
CA GLN A 112 -1.29 21.54 8.84
C GLN A 112 -1.50 20.03 8.72
N ARG A 113 -1.18 19.43 7.56
CA ARG A 113 -1.34 17.99 7.36
C ARG A 113 -0.46 17.16 8.29
N ALA A 114 0.75 17.63 8.58
CA ALA A 114 1.64 16.98 9.56
C ALA A 114 1.06 17.07 10.99
N ARG A 115 0.52 18.25 11.36
CA ARG A 115 -0.11 18.45 12.67
C ARG A 115 -1.33 17.55 12.84
N ASP A 116 -2.18 17.46 11.82
CA ASP A 116 -3.38 16.62 11.85
C ASP A 116 -2.99 15.15 12.01
N TYR A 117 -2.00 14.67 11.25
CA TYR A 117 -1.49 13.31 11.39
C TYR A 117 -0.95 13.03 12.81
N LEU A 118 -0.12 13.93 13.35
CA LEU A 118 0.43 13.79 14.70
C LEU A 118 -0.69 13.78 15.75
N ASN A 119 -1.68 14.66 15.63
CA ASN A 119 -2.79 14.74 16.59
C ASN A 119 -3.66 13.49 16.58
N VAL A 120 -3.91 12.89 15.41
CA VAL A 120 -4.78 11.72 15.27
C VAL A 120 -4.03 10.44 15.65
N HIS A 121 -2.80 10.26 15.17
CA HIS A 121 -2.12 8.97 15.21
C HIS A 121 -1.01 8.84 16.26
N VAL A 122 -0.40 9.95 16.69
CA VAL A 122 0.78 9.91 17.58
C VAL A 122 0.45 10.44 18.97
N LYS A 123 -0.21 11.60 19.04
CA LYS A 123 -0.45 12.34 20.28
C LYS A 123 -1.22 11.54 21.34
N PRO A 124 -2.27 10.76 21.03
CA PRO A 124 -3.02 10.05 22.08
C PRO A 124 -2.14 9.08 22.87
N THR A 125 -1.37 8.23 22.18
CA THR A 125 -0.48 7.24 22.80
C THR A 125 0.75 7.90 23.43
N LEU A 126 1.36 8.86 22.73
CA LEU A 126 2.55 9.55 23.24
C LEU A 126 2.26 10.36 24.51
N LEU A 127 1.13 11.07 24.56
CA LEU A 127 0.73 11.84 25.74
C LEU A 127 0.47 10.92 26.94
N ALA A 128 -0.17 9.77 26.73
CA ALA A 128 -0.38 8.78 27.77
C ALA A 128 0.95 8.23 28.30
N GLY A 129 1.89 7.88 27.41
CA GLY A 129 3.22 7.40 27.78
C GLY A 129 4.05 8.43 28.54
N LEU A 130 4.07 9.68 28.06
CA LEU A 130 4.75 10.78 28.77
C LEU A 130 4.13 11.06 30.13
N THR A 131 2.79 10.96 30.25
CA THR A 131 2.10 11.10 31.54
C THR A 131 2.48 9.98 32.51
N ALA A 132 2.59 8.75 32.03
CA ALA A 132 3.02 7.61 32.84
C ALA A 132 4.50 7.74 33.25
N LEU A 133 5.37 8.15 32.33
CA LEU A 133 6.79 8.38 32.59
C LEU A 133 7.00 9.40 33.73
N CYS A 134 6.24 10.50 33.73
CA CYS A 134 6.31 11.52 34.78
C CYS A 134 5.88 11.01 36.17
N LYS A 135 5.02 9.98 36.22
CA LYS A 135 4.56 9.35 37.47
C LYS A 135 5.60 8.37 38.00
N GLU A 136 6.11 7.49 37.14
CA GLU A 136 7.04 6.42 37.51
C GLU A 136 8.46 6.92 37.80
N LYS A 137 8.93 7.93 37.06
CA LYS A 137 10.28 8.52 37.18
C LYS A 137 11.40 7.44 37.20
N PRO A 138 11.47 6.58 36.18
CA PRO A 138 12.49 5.54 36.10
C PRO A 138 13.91 6.14 35.97
N ALA A 139 14.92 5.35 36.32
CA ALA A 139 16.32 5.75 36.21
C ALA A 139 16.76 6.03 34.75
N ASP A 140 16.17 5.31 33.79
CA ASP A 140 16.33 5.54 32.35
C ASP A 140 14.96 5.87 31.69
N PRO A 141 14.61 7.17 31.61
CA PRO A 141 13.35 7.61 31.03
C PRO A 141 13.15 7.27 29.55
N MET A 142 14.24 7.19 28.78
CA MET A 142 14.16 7.02 27.33
C MET A 142 13.84 5.58 26.98
N THR A 143 14.60 4.63 27.54
CA THR A 143 14.37 3.20 27.35
C THR A 143 13.00 2.80 27.88
N TRP A 144 12.64 3.28 29.08
CA TRP A 144 11.34 3.00 29.68
C TRP A 144 10.18 3.49 28.80
N LEU A 145 10.26 4.71 28.25
CA LEU A 145 9.21 5.23 27.38
C LEU A 145 9.12 4.45 26.06
N ALA A 146 10.27 4.04 25.50
CA ALA A 146 10.29 3.23 24.29
C ALA A 146 9.57 1.89 24.49
N ASP A 147 9.90 1.18 25.58
CA ASP A 147 9.27 -0.09 25.94
C ASP A 147 7.76 0.10 26.21
N TRP A 148 7.40 1.15 26.97
CA TRP A 148 6.01 1.48 27.23
C TRP A 148 5.21 1.71 25.94
N LEU A 149 5.77 2.45 24.98
CA LEU A 149 5.13 2.71 23.68
C LEU A 149 4.98 1.44 22.84
N ILE A 150 5.94 0.51 22.91
CA ILE A 150 5.86 -0.78 22.21
C ILE A 150 4.72 -1.63 22.79
N GLU A 151 4.59 -1.70 24.11
CA GLU A 151 3.53 -2.45 24.81
C GLU A 151 2.13 -1.82 24.68
N HIS A 152 2.07 -0.51 24.49
CA HIS A 152 0.83 0.28 24.38
C HIS A 152 0.54 0.74 22.96
N ASN A 153 1.13 0.08 21.95
CA ASN A 153 0.88 0.40 20.55
C ASN A 153 -0.55 0.00 20.14
N PRO A 154 -1.44 0.95 19.82
CA PRO A 154 -2.82 0.65 19.45
C PRO A 154 -2.95 -0.07 18.09
N ASN A 155 -1.87 -0.09 17.29
CA ASN A 155 -1.86 -0.68 15.95
C ASN A 155 -1.31 -2.11 15.95
N LYS A 156 -0.88 -2.65 17.09
CA LYS A 156 -0.45 -4.05 17.22
C LYS A 156 -1.36 -4.78 18.21
N PRO A 157 -1.89 -5.98 17.87
CA PRO A 157 -2.62 -6.78 18.83
C PRO A 157 -1.68 -7.18 19.98
N ARG A 158 -2.20 -7.14 21.21
CA ARG A 158 -1.49 -7.64 22.39
C ARG A 158 -1.55 -9.17 22.37
N LEU A 159 -0.45 -9.80 21.99
CA LEU A 159 -0.33 -11.26 22.07
C LEU A 159 -0.08 -11.63 23.54
N GLN A 160 -1.09 -12.20 24.21
CA GLN A 160 -0.87 -12.86 25.49
C GLN A 160 -0.20 -14.21 25.20
N HIS A 161 1.06 -14.37 25.57
CA HIS A 161 1.69 -15.69 25.61
C HIS A 161 1.08 -16.46 26.79
N GLN A 162 0.03 -17.24 26.53
CA GLN A 162 -0.33 -18.34 27.41
C GLN A 162 0.71 -19.45 27.18
N PHE A 163 1.72 -19.51 28.04
CA PHE A 163 2.49 -20.74 28.20
C PHE A 163 1.57 -21.75 28.90
N THR A 164 0.96 -22.64 28.14
CA THR A 164 0.52 -23.93 28.69
C THR A 164 1.79 -24.76 28.88
N GLU A 165 2.33 -24.75 30.09
CA GLU A 165 3.15 -25.84 30.58
C GLU A 165 2.21 -27.05 30.70
N GLU A 166 2.27 -27.95 29.72
CA GLU A 166 1.68 -29.29 29.84
C GLU A 166 2.60 -30.10 30.77
N GLU A 167 2.12 -30.42 31.98
CA GLU A 167 2.65 -31.47 32.85
C GLU A 167 2.32 -32.88 32.32
#